data_AF-A0A0U5GMY6-F1
#
_entry.id   AF-A0A0U5GMY6-F1
#
_cell.length_a   1.000
_cell.length_b   1.000
_cell.length_c   1.000
_cell.angle_alpha   90.00
_cell.angle_beta   90.00
_cell.angle_gamma   90.00
#
_symmetry.space_group_name_H-M   'P 1'
#
loop_
_entity.id
_entity.type
_entity.pdbx_description
1 polymer ?
#
loop_
_entity_poly.entity_id
_entity_poly.type
_entity_poly.pdbx_seq_one_letter_code
_entity_poly.pdbx_strand_id
1 'polypeptide(L)'
;MSILFFSDGQLWLSCQLFATISGVPLTASIPNSTFPLYDLHSHTTASDGLLSPEALVQRAVDMRVGVLAITDHDTVAGVVPARAAVQQSDLPLHIVAGVEASTLWENHEIHIVGLGMDIAHPALTAFLAGQASTRWQRAERIAERLEKARIPDALAGAQRLAQGENITRGHFARFLIEQGKAENMAQVFKNYLARGKTGYVPPEWCTMKQAIDAIHHSGGCAVLAHPGRYGLSAKWLKRLIAQFTLSGGDAMEVAQCQQPPNERSQLAVYARDHNLAASQGSDFHQPCPWIELGRKLWLPGGVEPVWTRHPHITPQLVDMAQ
;
A
#
# COMPACT_ATOMS: atom_id res chain seq x y z
N MET A 1 32.78 -42.27 2.10
CA MET A 1 31.85 -43.41 2.30
C MET A 1 31.79 -43.60 3.81
N SER A 2 30.80 -43.11 4.54
CA SER A 2 29.37 -43.31 4.34
C SER A 2 28.54 -42.13 4.87
N ILE A 3 27.38 -41.94 4.25
CA ILE A 3 26.30 -41.03 4.59
C ILE A 3 25.38 -41.73 5.60
N LEU A 4 24.89 -41.04 6.64
CA LEU A 4 23.69 -41.41 7.38
C LEU A 4 22.86 -40.15 7.72
N PHE A 5 21.58 -40.20 7.35
CA PHE A 5 20.50 -39.23 7.57
C PHE A 5 19.80 -39.46 8.92
N PHE A 6 19.34 -38.39 9.59
CA PHE A 6 18.18 -38.34 10.52
C PHE A 6 17.67 -36.88 10.52
N SER A 7 16.59 -36.53 9.79
CA SER A 7 15.15 -36.59 10.11
C SER A 7 14.68 -35.60 11.19
N ASP A 8 13.82 -34.67 10.77
CA ASP A 8 13.09 -33.67 11.55
C ASP A 8 12.42 -34.23 12.82
N GLY A 9 12.50 -33.50 13.95
CA GLY A 9 11.62 -33.80 15.09
C GLY A 9 12.01 -33.36 16.50
N GLN A 10 13.17 -32.71 16.76
CA GLN A 10 13.64 -32.48 18.14
C GLN A 10 13.94 -31.03 18.54
N LEU A 11 13.26 -30.03 17.97
CA LEU A 11 13.36 -28.64 18.42
C LEU A 11 12.13 -28.12 19.18
N TRP A 12 11.11 -28.95 19.40
CA TRP A 12 9.86 -28.54 20.06
C TRP A 12 9.75 -28.89 21.55
N LEU A 13 10.72 -29.58 22.15
CA LEU A 13 10.68 -29.95 23.57
C LEU A 13 11.52 -29.07 24.51
N SER A 14 12.32 -28.12 24.01
CA SER A 14 13.17 -27.29 24.88
C SER A 14 12.51 -26.00 25.39
N CYS A 15 11.33 -25.62 24.90
CA CYS A 15 10.64 -24.40 25.35
C CYS A 15 9.57 -24.63 26.43
N GLN A 16 9.21 -25.88 26.75
CA GLN A 16 8.17 -26.17 27.76
C GLN A 16 8.71 -26.42 29.17
N LEU A 17 10.03 -26.49 29.38
CA LEU A 17 10.62 -26.71 30.71
C LEU A 17 11.13 -25.44 31.42
N PHE A 18 11.11 -24.27 30.78
CA PHE A 18 11.51 -23.00 31.44
C PHE A 18 10.33 -22.18 31.99
N ALA A 19 9.08 -22.56 31.68
CA ALA A 19 7.89 -21.80 32.06
C ALA A 19 7.27 -22.19 33.42
N THR A 20 7.97 -22.96 34.25
CA THR A 20 7.46 -23.41 35.57
C THR A 20 8.28 -22.91 36.77
N ILE A 21 9.25 -22.00 36.59
CA ILE A 21 10.09 -21.51 37.71
C ILE A 21 9.84 -20.04 38.10
N SER A 22 9.09 -19.24 37.32
CA SER A 22 8.97 -17.79 37.62
C SER A 22 7.57 -17.28 37.99
N GLY A 23 6.53 -18.11 38.00
CA GLY A 23 5.19 -17.68 38.46
C GLY A 23 4.58 -16.49 37.70
N VAL A 24 5.04 -16.23 36.47
CA VAL A 24 4.50 -15.13 35.65
C VAL A 24 3.25 -15.62 34.93
N PRO A 25 2.07 -14.98 35.13
CA PRO A 25 0.87 -15.33 34.39
C PRO A 25 1.06 -15.07 32.90
N LEU A 26 0.50 -15.95 32.06
CA LEU A 26 0.51 -15.88 30.58
C LEU A 26 -0.30 -14.70 29.99
N THR A 27 -0.57 -13.66 30.78
CA THR A 27 -1.31 -12.45 30.37
C THR A 27 -0.42 -11.22 30.32
N ALA A 28 0.92 -11.37 30.31
CA ALA A 28 1.83 -10.25 30.17
C ALA A 28 1.72 -9.67 28.75
N SER A 29 1.05 -8.52 28.62
CA SER A 29 1.12 -7.63 27.46
C SER A 29 2.59 -7.41 27.12
N ILE A 30 3.02 -7.89 25.95
CA ILE A 30 4.38 -7.66 25.46
C ILE A 30 4.54 -6.13 25.34
N PRO A 31 5.53 -5.51 26.01
CA PRO A 31 5.69 -4.07 25.94
C PRO A 31 5.88 -3.64 24.48
N ASN A 32 5.15 -2.59 24.08
CA ASN A 32 5.33 -1.96 22.78
C ASN A 32 6.83 -1.68 22.58
N SER A 33 7.39 -2.17 21.47
CA SER A 33 8.74 -1.81 21.03
C SER A 33 8.87 -0.29 21.07
N THR A 34 9.96 0.23 21.64
CA THR A 34 10.31 1.67 21.61
C THR A 34 10.42 2.22 20.18
N PHE A 35 10.57 1.34 19.19
CA PHE A 35 10.56 1.66 17.77
C PHE A 35 9.53 0.80 17.05
N PRO A 36 8.32 1.32 16.75
CA PRO A 36 7.32 0.54 16.04
C PRO A 36 7.76 0.27 14.60
N LEU A 37 7.39 -0.89 14.06
CA LEU A 37 7.53 -1.20 12.64
C LEU A 37 6.44 -0.45 11.87
N TYR A 38 6.85 0.37 10.90
CA TYR A 38 5.95 1.14 10.04
C TYR A 38 5.68 0.39 8.72
N ASP A 39 4.42 0.31 8.32
CA ASP A 39 4.01 -0.06 6.97
C ASP A 39 3.01 0.98 6.47
N LEU A 40 3.48 1.91 5.64
CA LEU A 40 2.73 3.10 5.24
C LEU A 40 2.12 2.97 3.83
N HIS A 41 1.98 1.75 3.32
CA HIS A 41 1.31 1.49 2.04
C HIS A 41 0.68 0.10 2.03
N SER A 42 -0.65 0.05 2.14
CA SER A 42 -1.41 -1.20 2.11
C SER A 42 -2.85 -0.99 1.64
N HIS A 43 -3.44 -2.06 1.09
CA HIS A 43 -4.75 -2.04 0.44
C HIS A 43 -5.72 -3.03 1.09
N THR A 44 -6.97 -2.61 1.16
CA THR A 44 -8.12 -3.37 1.68
C THR A 44 -9.11 -3.66 0.54
N THR A 45 -10.21 -4.33 0.87
CA THR A 45 -11.34 -4.51 -0.06
C THR A 45 -12.04 -3.20 -0.46
N ALA A 46 -11.75 -2.06 0.18
CA ALA A 46 -12.27 -0.76 -0.27
C ALA A 46 -11.68 -0.31 -1.62
N SER A 47 -10.52 -0.86 -2.02
CA SER A 47 -10.09 -0.89 -3.42
C SER A 47 -9.88 -2.32 -3.88
N ASP A 48 -8.65 -2.72 -4.15
CA ASP A 48 -8.29 -4.01 -4.74
C ASP A 48 -7.36 -4.83 -3.86
N GLY A 49 -7.38 -4.60 -2.54
CA GLY A 49 -6.97 -5.62 -1.59
C GLY A 49 -7.91 -6.83 -1.61
N LEU A 50 -7.52 -7.90 -0.90
CA LEU A 50 -8.32 -9.10 -0.67
C LEU A 50 -8.76 -9.24 0.80
N LEU A 51 -8.22 -8.42 1.69
CA LEU A 51 -8.58 -8.42 3.10
C LEU A 51 -9.50 -7.23 3.38
N SER A 52 -10.55 -7.46 4.16
CA SER A 52 -11.31 -6.34 4.72
C SER A 52 -10.40 -5.47 5.61
N PRO A 53 -10.78 -4.22 5.89
CA PRO A 53 -10.02 -3.37 6.81
C PRO A 53 -9.74 -4.06 8.16
N GLU A 54 -10.71 -4.78 8.71
CA GLU A 54 -10.58 -5.53 9.98
C GLU A 54 -9.58 -6.69 9.86
N ALA A 55 -9.68 -7.46 8.77
CA ALA A 55 -8.77 -8.59 8.53
C ALA A 55 -7.33 -8.11 8.26
N LEU A 56 -7.16 -6.96 7.60
CA LEU A 56 -5.87 -6.33 7.38
C LEU A 56 -5.26 -5.86 8.71
N VAL A 57 -6.06 -5.23 9.57
CA VAL A 57 -5.65 -4.83 10.93
C VAL A 57 -5.16 -6.03 11.74
N GLN A 58 -5.93 -7.13 11.75
CA GLN A 58 -5.52 -8.34 12.47
C GLN A 58 -4.21 -8.89 11.92
N ARG A 59 -4.07 -8.95 10.59
CA ARG A 59 -2.84 -9.41 9.95
C ARG A 59 -1.63 -8.53 10.29
N ALA A 60 -1.81 -7.21 10.36
CA ALA A 60 -0.74 -6.28 10.73
C ALA A 60 -0.24 -6.57 12.15
N VAL A 61 -1.14 -6.83 13.10
CA VAL A 61 -0.79 -7.25 14.47
C VAL A 61 -0.04 -8.57 14.48
N ASP A 62 -0.52 -9.58 13.74
CA ASP A 62 0.15 -10.89 13.63
C ASP A 62 1.57 -10.75 13.06
N MET A 63 1.77 -9.78 12.15
CA MET A 63 3.06 -9.43 11.55
C MET A 63 3.89 -8.45 12.38
N ARG A 64 3.43 -8.06 13.58
CA ARG A 64 4.09 -7.13 14.51
C ARG A 64 4.34 -5.74 13.92
N VAL A 65 3.48 -5.30 13.01
CA VAL A 65 3.42 -3.91 12.56
C VAL A 65 2.84 -3.07 13.70
N GLY A 66 3.49 -1.95 14.04
CA GLY A 66 3.02 -1.04 15.08
C GLY A 66 2.32 0.20 14.53
N VAL A 67 2.63 0.59 13.28
CA VAL A 67 1.98 1.68 12.56
C VAL A 67 1.64 1.23 11.15
N LEU A 68 0.35 1.23 10.81
CA LEU A 68 -0.18 0.83 9.51
C LEU A 68 -0.92 2.00 8.87
N ALA A 69 -0.63 2.31 7.60
CA ALA A 69 -1.47 3.20 6.80
C ALA A 69 -2.39 2.41 5.89
N ILE A 70 -3.67 2.77 5.90
CA ILE A 70 -4.65 2.30 4.91
C ILE A 70 -4.59 3.26 3.73
N THR A 71 -4.14 2.80 2.56
CA THR A 71 -3.88 3.65 1.39
C THR A 71 -4.60 3.12 0.16
N ASP A 72 -5.89 2.80 0.31
CA ASP A 72 -6.71 2.30 -0.79
C ASP A 72 -6.69 3.25 -2.00
N HIS A 73 -6.84 2.67 -3.20
CA HIS A 73 -6.81 3.40 -4.45
C HIS A 73 -8.01 4.36 -4.60
N ASP A 74 -7.71 5.67 -4.60
CA ASP A 74 -8.66 6.79 -4.73
C ASP A 74 -9.90 6.69 -3.81
N THR A 75 -9.75 6.12 -2.61
CA THR A 75 -10.79 6.11 -1.58
C THR A 75 -10.18 6.06 -0.18
N VAL A 76 -10.94 6.53 0.79
CA VAL A 76 -10.61 6.47 2.22
C VAL A 76 -11.61 5.58 2.98
N ALA A 77 -12.45 4.83 2.27
CA ALA A 77 -13.53 4.04 2.86
C ALA A 77 -13.01 2.96 3.84
N GLY A 78 -11.80 2.42 3.63
CA GLY A 78 -11.18 1.46 4.53
C GLY A 78 -10.68 2.05 5.86
N VAL A 79 -10.53 3.38 5.97
CA VAL A 79 -9.89 4.02 7.14
C VAL A 79 -10.75 3.91 8.40
N VAL A 80 -12.05 4.22 8.32
CA VAL A 80 -12.95 4.23 9.49
C VAL A 80 -13.13 2.82 10.06
N PRO A 81 -13.44 1.79 9.25
CA PRO A 81 -13.56 0.42 9.77
C PRO A 81 -12.24 -0.12 10.36
N ALA A 82 -11.08 0.19 9.74
CA ALA A 82 -9.78 -0.18 10.31
C ALA A 82 -9.54 0.44 11.70
N ARG A 83 -9.83 1.74 11.86
CA ARG A 83 -9.74 2.43 13.16
C ARG A 83 -10.69 1.82 14.20
N ALA A 84 -11.92 1.52 13.79
CA ALA A 84 -12.90 0.88 14.67
C ALA A 84 -12.43 -0.51 15.12
N ALA A 85 -11.86 -1.32 14.23
CA ALA A 85 -11.33 -2.65 14.55
C ALA A 85 -10.23 -2.59 15.62
N VAL A 86 -9.29 -1.65 15.49
CA VAL A 86 -8.25 -1.41 16.49
C VAL A 86 -8.86 -1.02 17.84
N GLN A 87 -9.80 -0.07 17.86
CA GLN A 87 -10.41 0.43 19.10
C GLN A 87 -11.27 -0.64 19.80
N GLN A 88 -12.06 -1.40 19.05
CA GLN A 88 -12.96 -2.43 19.61
C GLN A 88 -12.21 -3.60 20.24
N SER A 89 -11.02 -3.92 19.70
CA SER A 89 -10.22 -5.06 20.14
C SER A 89 -8.99 -4.66 20.96
N ASP A 90 -8.87 -3.38 21.32
CA ASP A 90 -7.74 -2.79 22.06
C ASP A 90 -6.37 -3.24 21.52
N LEU A 91 -6.21 -3.18 20.18
CA LEU A 91 -5.02 -3.70 19.51
C LEU A 91 -3.84 -2.72 19.63
N PRO A 92 -2.61 -3.22 19.80
CA PRO A 92 -1.40 -2.38 19.87
C PRO A 92 -0.93 -1.94 18.47
N LEU A 93 -1.83 -1.33 17.70
CA LEU A 93 -1.61 -0.89 16.33
C LEU A 93 -2.15 0.52 16.13
N HIS A 94 -1.35 1.41 15.54
CA HIS A 94 -1.81 2.73 15.15
C HIS A 94 -2.19 2.77 13.67
N ILE A 95 -3.38 3.30 13.36
CA ILE A 95 -3.87 3.46 11.98
C ILE A 95 -3.68 4.91 11.51
N VAL A 96 -2.83 5.06 10.51
CA VAL A 96 -2.67 6.31 9.74
C VAL A 96 -3.74 6.34 8.65
N ALA A 97 -4.51 7.43 8.60
CA ALA A 97 -5.41 7.67 7.48
C ALA A 97 -4.58 7.94 6.22
N GLY A 98 -4.82 7.17 5.17
CA GLY A 98 -4.11 7.29 3.91
C GLY A 98 -5.03 7.15 2.71
N VAL A 99 -4.45 7.41 1.54
CA VAL A 99 -5.06 7.15 0.23
C VAL A 99 -3.94 7.00 -0.79
N GLU A 100 -4.08 6.11 -1.76
CA GLU A 100 -3.20 6.10 -2.94
C GLU A 100 -3.93 6.74 -4.13
N ALA A 101 -3.62 8.01 -4.39
CA ALA A 101 -4.24 8.76 -5.48
C ALA A 101 -3.63 8.37 -6.83
N SER A 102 -4.47 7.96 -7.78
CA SER A 102 -4.04 7.71 -9.15
C SER A 102 -3.84 9.02 -9.91
N THR A 103 -2.68 9.20 -10.52
CA THR A 103 -2.34 10.42 -11.26
C THR A 103 -1.68 10.12 -12.60
N LEU A 104 -1.67 11.12 -13.47
CA LEU A 104 -1.02 11.04 -14.78
C LEU A 104 0.11 12.06 -14.89
N TRP A 105 1.29 11.58 -15.26
CA TRP A 105 2.46 12.41 -15.51
C TRP A 105 3.12 12.04 -16.83
N GLU A 106 3.12 12.95 -17.81
CA GLU A 106 3.77 12.72 -19.12
C GLU A 106 3.31 11.40 -19.76
N ASN A 107 2.01 11.11 -19.67
CA ASN A 107 1.38 9.84 -20.08
C ASN A 107 1.85 8.58 -19.33
N HIS A 108 2.55 8.71 -18.20
CA HIS A 108 2.85 7.64 -17.27
C HIS A 108 1.85 7.68 -16.12
N GLU A 109 1.24 6.55 -15.83
CA GLU A 109 0.42 6.37 -14.64
C GLU A 109 1.37 6.25 -13.45
N ILE A 110 1.25 7.20 -12.52
CA ILE A 110 2.02 7.24 -11.29
C ILE A 110 1.05 7.45 -10.13
N HIS A 111 1.47 7.11 -8.92
CA HIS A 111 0.64 7.21 -7.74
C HIS A 111 1.25 8.13 -6.69
N ILE A 112 0.38 8.91 -6.06
CA ILE A 112 0.73 9.78 -4.94
C ILE A 112 0.00 9.25 -3.71
N VAL A 113 0.74 8.74 -2.73
CA VAL A 113 0.18 8.37 -1.43
C VAL A 113 0.00 9.64 -0.59
N GLY A 114 -1.18 9.82 -0.02
CA GLY A 114 -1.41 10.76 1.07
C GLY A 114 -1.33 10.03 2.41
N LEU A 115 -0.69 10.64 3.41
CA LEU A 115 -0.69 10.15 4.80
C LEU A 115 -1.12 11.25 5.78
N GLY A 116 -1.91 10.88 6.78
CA GLY A 116 -2.25 11.77 7.89
C GLY A 116 -3.36 12.79 7.61
N MET A 117 -4.14 12.61 6.54
CA MET A 117 -5.20 13.55 6.17
C MET A 117 -6.42 13.50 7.10
N ASP A 118 -7.10 14.64 7.22
CA ASP A 118 -8.51 14.69 7.58
C ASP A 118 -9.36 14.13 6.41
N ILE A 119 -9.84 12.90 6.60
CA ILE A 119 -10.64 12.17 5.61
C ILE A 119 -12.01 12.81 5.33
N ALA A 120 -12.49 13.72 6.19
CA ALA A 120 -13.75 14.44 6.01
C ALA A 120 -13.56 15.81 5.34
N HIS A 121 -12.31 16.23 5.10
CA HIS A 121 -12.03 17.57 4.58
C HIS A 121 -12.65 17.77 3.19
N PRO A 122 -13.40 18.87 2.94
CA PRO A 122 -14.13 19.07 1.68
C PRO A 122 -13.27 19.00 0.41
N ALA A 123 -12.03 19.47 0.47
CA ALA A 123 -11.13 19.40 -0.68
C ALA A 123 -10.77 17.95 -1.06
N LEU A 124 -10.56 17.09 -0.06
CA LEU A 124 -10.23 15.68 -0.27
C LEU A 124 -11.46 14.91 -0.74
N THR A 125 -12.63 15.11 -0.11
CA THR A 125 -13.85 14.40 -0.51
C THR A 125 -14.30 14.77 -1.93
N ALA A 126 -14.22 16.04 -2.31
CA ALA A 126 -14.49 16.47 -3.68
C ALA A 126 -13.48 15.89 -4.69
N PHE A 127 -12.20 15.84 -4.33
CA PHE A 127 -11.15 15.22 -5.15
C PHE A 127 -11.42 13.73 -5.40
N LEU A 128 -11.69 12.96 -4.33
CA LEU A 128 -11.94 11.52 -4.43
C LEU A 128 -13.24 11.20 -5.17
N ALA A 129 -14.28 12.04 -5.02
CA ALA A 129 -15.51 11.90 -5.82
C ALA A 129 -15.23 12.05 -7.33
N GLY A 130 -14.37 13.00 -7.71
CA GLY A 130 -13.92 13.16 -9.10
C GLY A 130 -13.16 11.92 -9.59
N GLN A 131 -12.24 11.40 -8.80
CA GLN A 131 -11.48 10.19 -9.13
C GLN A 131 -12.38 8.95 -9.28
N ALA A 132 -13.36 8.79 -8.40
CA ALA A 132 -14.34 7.71 -8.49
C ALA A 132 -15.14 7.76 -9.79
N SER A 133 -15.58 8.95 -10.22
CA SER A 133 -16.24 9.15 -11.51
C SER A 133 -15.33 8.76 -12.69
N THR A 134 -14.07 9.20 -12.69
CA THR A 134 -13.09 8.84 -13.71
C THR A 134 -12.83 7.33 -13.75
N ARG A 135 -12.76 6.68 -12.59
CA ARG A 135 -12.62 5.22 -12.49
C ARG A 135 -13.77 4.49 -13.13
N TRP A 136 -14.99 4.92 -12.85
CA TRP A 136 -16.20 4.31 -13.41
C TRP A 136 -16.23 4.40 -14.94
N GLN A 137 -16.03 5.61 -15.48
CA GLN A 137 -15.99 5.83 -16.93
C GLN A 137 -14.89 4.99 -17.61
N ARG A 138 -13.73 4.86 -16.95
CA ARG A 138 -12.66 3.99 -17.45
C ARG A 138 -13.05 2.51 -17.39
N ALA A 139 -13.74 2.07 -16.34
CA ALA A 139 -14.20 0.68 -16.20
C ALA A 139 -15.18 0.30 -17.32
N GLU A 140 -16.14 1.17 -17.65
CA GLU A 140 -17.06 0.98 -18.78
C GLU A 140 -16.29 0.78 -20.10
N ARG A 141 -15.32 1.66 -20.37
CA ARG A 141 -14.48 1.58 -21.58
C ARG A 141 -13.59 0.33 -21.62
N ILE A 142 -13.11 -0.14 -20.46
CA ILE A 142 -12.35 -1.40 -20.36
C ILE A 142 -13.26 -2.56 -20.76
N ALA A 143 -14.47 -2.61 -20.19
CA ALA A 143 -15.44 -3.65 -20.48
C ALA A 143 -15.84 -3.67 -21.97
N GLU A 144 -16.10 -2.51 -22.58
CA GLU A 144 -16.35 -2.42 -24.03
C GLU A 144 -15.21 -3.00 -24.88
N ARG A 145 -13.95 -2.78 -24.48
CA ARG A 145 -12.78 -3.33 -25.20
C ARG A 145 -12.65 -4.84 -25.00
N LEU A 146 -13.00 -5.36 -23.82
CA LEU A 146 -13.01 -6.80 -23.54
C LEU A 146 -14.16 -7.50 -24.26
N GLU A 147 -15.34 -6.89 -24.33
CA GLU A 147 -16.50 -7.36 -25.09
C GLU A 147 -16.14 -7.55 -26.57
N LYS A 148 -15.51 -6.54 -27.18
CA LYS A 148 -15.01 -6.61 -28.57
C LYS A 148 -13.99 -7.74 -28.79
N ALA A 149 -13.30 -8.17 -27.74
CA ALA A 149 -12.38 -9.30 -27.74
C ALA A 149 -13.04 -10.64 -27.37
N ARG A 150 -14.39 -10.70 -27.38
CA ARG A 150 -15.19 -11.89 -27.03
C ARG A 150 -15.00 -12.34 -25.58
N ILE A 151 -14.88 -11.36 -24.68
CA ILE A 151 -14.84 -11.56 -23.22
C ILE A 151 -15.99 -10.75 -22.63
N PRO A 152 -17.22 -11.28 -22.66
CA PRO A 152 -18.39 -10.53 -22.23
C PRO A 152 -18.47 -10.37 -20.71
N ASP A 153 -19.39 -9.53 -20.25
CA ASP A 153 -19.74 -9.33 -18.83
C ASP A 153 -18.60 -8.83 -17.94
N ALA A 154 -17.54 -8.26 -18.53
CA ALA A 154 -16.36 -7.86 -17.78
C ALA A 154 -16.64 -6.77 -16.72
N LEU A 155 -17.54 -5.83 -17.00
CA LEU A 155 -17.93 -4.80 -16.03
C LEU A 155 -18.66 -5.43 -14.84
N ALA A 156 -19.66 -6.26 -15.10
CA ALA A 156 -20.44 -6.94 -14.06
C ALA A 156 -19.55 -7.87 -13.22
N GLY A 157 -18.62 -8.59 -13.86
CA GLY A 157 -17.63 -9.41 -13.19
C GLY A 157 -16.70 -8.59 -12.28
N ALA A 158 -16.17 -7.48 -12.78
CA ALA A 158 -15.33 -6.59 -11.98
C ALA A 158 -16.10 -5.95 -10.81
N GLN A 159 -17.35 -5.51 -11.02
CA GLN A 159 -18.23 -4.98 -9.98
C GLN A 159 -18.51 -6.01 -8.88
N ARG A 160 -18.83 -7.25 -9.25
CA ARG A 160 -19.05 -8.34 -8.29
C ARG A 160 -17.83 -8.54 -7.39
N LEU A 161 -16.64 -8.47 -7.98
CA LEU A 161 -15.38 -8.63 -7.26
C LEU A 161 -15.00 -7.42 -6.41
N ALA A 162 -15.46 -6.22 -6.79
CA ALA A 162 -15.28 -5.00 -6.01
C ALA A 162 -16.30 -4.86 -4.86
N GLN A 163 -17.36 -5.67 -4.84
CA GLN A 163 -18.36 -5.70 -3.75
C GLN A 163 -18.99 -4.33 -3.42
N GLY A 164 -19.15 -3.46 -4.41
CA GLY A 164 -19.71 -2.12 -4.25
C GLY A 164 -18.66 -1.02 -4.00
N GLU A 165 -17.38 -1.39 -3.88
CA GLU A 165 -16.26 -0.49 -3.66
C GLU A 165 -15.61 -0.02 -4.98
N ASN A 166 -14.50 0.71 -4.89
CA ASN A 166 -13.83 1.30 -6.04
C ASN A 166 -13.32 0.24 -7.02
N ILE A 167 -13.82 0.28 -8.27
CA ILE A 167 -13.34 -0.61 -9.32
C ILE A 167 -11.93 -0.19 -9.75
N THR A 168 -11.05 -1.18 -9.83
CA THR A 168 -9.68 -1.05 -10.34
C THR A 168 -9.44 -2.08 -11.45
N ARG A 169 -8.31 -1.96 -12.16
CA ARG A 169 -7.88 -3.01 -13.09
C ARG A 169 -7.62 -4.35 -12.40
N GLY A 170 -7.33 -4.35 -11.10
CA GLY A 170 -7.17 -5.57 -10.31
C GLY A 170 -8.42 -6.44 -10.32
N HIS A 171 -9.60 -5.81 -10.28
CA HIS A 171 -10.89 -6.52 -10.36
C HIS A 171 -11.14 -7.14 -11.73
N PHE A 172 -10.87 -6.39 -12.81
CA PHE A 172 -10.90 -6.96 -14.17
C PHE A 172 -9.88 -8.10 -14.32
N ALA A 173 -8.71 -7.99 -13.71
CA ALA A 173 -7.70 -9.03 -13.77
C ALA A 173 -8.16 -10.32 -13.08
N ARG A 174 -8.75 -10.20 -11.89
CA ARG A 174 -9.38 -11.33 -11.18
C ARG A 174 -10.50 -11.94 -12.02
N PHE A 175 -11.38 -11.14 -12.59
CA PHE A 175 -12.42 -11.62 -13.50
C PHE A 175 -11.83 -12.41 -14.69
N LEU A 176 -10.77 -11.92 -15.32
CA LEU A 176 -10.10 -12.63 -16.41
C LEU A 176 -9.52 -13.98 -15.97
N ILE A 177 -9.04 -14.08 -14.73
CA ILE A 177 -8.59 -15.35 -14.14
C ILE A 177 -9.78 -16.28 -13.89
N GLU A 178 -10.90 -15.80 -13.33
CA GLU A 178 -12.14 -16.58 -13.15
C GLU A 178 -12.66 -17.15 -14.49
N GLN A 179 -12.49 -16.39 -15.58
CA GLN A 179 -12.86 -16.80 -16.93
C GLN A 179 -11.82 -17.72 -17.62
N GLY A 180 -10.77 -18.14 -16.91
CA GLY A 180 -9.71 -19.01 -17.42
C GLY A 180 -8.83 -18.37 -18.50
N LYS A 181 -8.77 -17.03 -18.59
CA LYS A 181 -7.94 -16.31 -19.59
C LYS A 181 -6.48 -16.16 -19.16
N ALA A 182 -6.19 -16.35 -17.87
CA ALA A 182 -4.85 -16.33 -17.28
C ALA A 182 -4.85 -17.09 -15.95
N GLU A 183 -3.69 -17.57 -15.52
CA GLU A 183 -3.49 -18.32 -14.28
C GLU A 183 -3.24 -17.41 -13.07
N ASN A 184 -2.72 -16.20 -13.30
CA ASN A 184 -2.35 -15.27 -12.25
C ASN A 184 -2.29 -13.81 -12.74
N MET A 185 -2.19 -12.87 -11.81
CA MET A 185 -2.17 -11.42 -12.08
C MET A 185 -1.05 -11.02 -13.04
N ALA A 186 0.15 -11.60 -12.90
CA ALA A 186 1.28 -11.28 -13.76
C ALA A 186 1.01 -11.67 -15.22
N GLN A 187 0.40 -12.85 -15.45
CA GLN A 187 0.00 -13.29 -16.78
C GLN A 187 -1.13 -12.42 -17.34
N VAL A 188 -2.08 -11.97 -16.51
CA VAL A 188 -3.08 -10.99 -16.94
C VAL A 188 -2.40 -9.73 -17.46
N PHE A 189 -1.61 -9.03 -16.65
CA PHE A 189 -1.01 -7.76 -17.07
C PHE A 189 0.01 -7.90 -18.21
N LYS A 190 0.56 -9.10 -18.42
CA LYS A 190 1.39 -9.40 -19.61
C LYS A 190 0.57 -9.43 -20.90
N ASN A 191 -0.67 -9.91 -20.84
CA ASN A 191 -1.49 -10.25 -22.02
C ASN A 191 -2.72 -9.35 -22.23
N TYR A 192 -3.19 -8.70 -21.17
CA TYR A 192 -4.42 -7.92 -21.06
C TYR A 192 -4.18 -6.68 -20.19
N LEU A 193 -5.04 -5.67 -20.29
CA LEU A 193 -5.16 -4.50 -19.41
C LEU A 193 -3.94 -3.56 -19.29
N ALA A 194 -2.78 -3.95 -19.83
CA ALA A 194 -1.56 -3.13 -19.93
C ALA A 194 -1.45 -2.45 -21.30
N ARG A 195 -0.61 -1.41 -21.41
CA ARG A 195 -0.47 -0.62 -22.63
C ARG A 195 -0.22 -1.51 -23.86
N GLY A 196 -1.04 -1.33 -24.90
CA GLY A 196 -0.97 -2.11 -26.14
C GLY A 196 -1.56 -3.52 -26.03
N LYS A 197 -2.17 -3.89 -24.90
CA LYS A 197 -2.82 -5.18 -24.68
C LYS A 197 -4.33 -5.08 -24.73
N THR A 198 -4.99 -6.22 -24.90
CA THR A 198 -6.45 -6.33 -24.95
C THR A 198 -7.11 -5.76 -23.69
N GLY A 199 -8.17 -4.98 -23.83
CA GLY A 199 -8.88 -4.36 -22.71
C GLY A 199 -8.20 -3.12 -22.11
N TYR A 200 -6.97 -2.77 -22.50
CA TYR A 200 -6.32 -1.55 -21.99
C TYR A 200 -7.08 -0.31 -22.43
N VAL A 201 -7.32 0.63 -21.51
CA VAL A 201 -7.81 1.98 -21.77
C VAL A 201 -6.79 2.97 -21.18
N PRO A 202 -6.29 3.95 -21.97
CA PRO A 202 -5.45 5.01 -21.43
C PRO A 202 -6.16 5.71 -20.26
N PRO A 203 -5.52 5.86 -19.10
CA PRO A 203 -6.12 6.56 -17.99
C PRO A 203 -6.18 8.07 -18.24
N GLU A 204 -7.24 8.70 -17.73
CA GLU A 204 -7.46 10.16 -17.76
C GLU A 204 -7.47 10.70 -16.32
N TRP A 205 -6.46 10.30 -15.54
CA TRP A 205 -6.33 10.70 -14.14
C TRP A 205 -5.99 12.18 -13.98
N CYS A 206 -6.21 12.70 -12.77
CA CYS A 206 -5.76 14.03 -12.41
C CYS A 206 -4.23 14.20 -12.52
N THR A 207 -3.77 15.44 -12.49
CA THR A 207 -2.35 15.76 -12.40
C THR A 207 -1.80 15.45 -11.01
N MET A 208 -0.48 15.25 -10.89
CA MET A 208 0.19 15.14 -9.58
C MET A 208 -0.07 16.34 -8.67
N LYS A 209 -0.09 17.56 -9.23
CA LYS A 209 -0.30 18.80 -8.46
C LYS A 209 -1.68 18.84 -7.81
N GLN A 210 -2.72 18.42 -8.55
CA GLN A 210 -4.08 18.34 -8.01
C GLN A 210 -4.19 17.35 -6.85
N ALA A 211 -3.52 16.20 -6.94
CA ALA A 211 -3.49 15.22 -5.85
C ALA A 211 -2.73 15.77 -4.63
N ILE A 212 -1.54 16.34 -4.83
CA ILE A 212 -0.74 16.97 -3.76
C ILE A 212 -1.55 18.07 -3.06
N ASP A 213 -2.22 18.94 -3.82
CA ASP A 213 -3.06 20.00 -3.26
C ASP A 213 -4.21 19.45 -2.41
N ALA A 214 -4.91 18.40 -2.86
CA ALA A 214 -5.98 17.80 -2.09
C ALA A 214 -5.46 17.19 -0.76
N ILE A 215 -4.30 16.54 -0.80
CA ILE A 215 -3.64 15.97 0.37
C ILE A 215 -3.22 17.06 1.36
N HIS A 216 -2.56 18.12 0.87
CA HIS A 216 -2.10 19.23 1.71
C HIS A 216 -3.25 20.04 2.31
N HIS A 217 -4.29 20.34 1.53
CA HIS A 217 -5.46 21.05 2.05
C HIS A 217 -6.19 20.24 3.14
N SER A 218 -6.09 18.91 3.12
CA SER A 218 -6.61 18.03 4.19
C SER A 218 -5.61 17.79 5.33
N GLY A 219 -4.48 18.51 5.36
CA GLY A 219 -3.51 18.47 6.44
C GLY A 219 -2.53 17.29 6.40
N GLY A 220 -2.60 16.44 5.37
CA GLY A 220 -1.68 15.31 5.22
C GLY A 220 -0.39 15.66 4.49
N CYS A 221 0.50 14.67 4.38
CA CYS A 221 1.72 14.76 3.58
C CYS A 221 1.62 13.88 2.31
N ALA A 222 2.20 14.38 1.21
CA ALA A 222 2.19 13.75 -0.08
C ALA A 222 3.49 12.96 -0.33
N VAL A 223 3.36 11.70 -0.72
CA VAL A 223 4.43 10.74 -0.91
C VAL A 223 4.41 10.19 -2.33
N LEU A 224 5.53 10.28 -3.06
CA LEU A 224 5.66 9.58 -4.35
C LEU A 224 5.76 8.08 -4.10
N ALA A 225 4.73 7.33 -4.50
CA ALA A 225 4.65 5.89 -4.27
C ALA A 225 5.55 5.11 -5.23
N HIS A 226 6.13 4.02 -4.72
CA HIS A 226 6.90 2.97 -5.38
C HIS A 226 7.61 3.38 -6.69
N PRO A 227 8.46 4.43 -6.69
CA PRO A 227 9.00 5.00 -7.93
C PRO A 227 9.80 4.03 -8.80
N GLY A 228 10.36 2.97 -8.21
CA GLY A 228 11.05 1.89 -8.93
C GLY A 228 10.13 1.01 -9.79
N ARG A 229 8.82 1.00 -9.54
CA ARG A 229 7.85 0.14 -10.25
C ARG A 229 7.33 0.71 -11.57
N TYR A 230 7.57 1.99 -11.85
CA TYR A 230 7.08 2.64 -13.08
C TYR A 230 7.78 2.21 -14.37
N GLY A 231 8.85 1.42 -14.30
CA GLY A 231 9.61 0.97 -15.48
C GLY A 231 10.30 2.13 -16.23
N LEU A 232 10.54 3.25 -15.54
CA LEU A 232 11.21 4.43 -16.10
C LEU A 232 12.71 4.21 -16.18
N SER A 233 13.36 4.80 -17.20
CA SER A 233 14.81 4.92 -17.21
C SER A 233 15.28 5.85 -16.09
N ALA A 234 16.54 5.73 -15.65
CA ALA A 234 17.09 6.57 -14.58
C ALA A 234 16.94 8.08 -14.87
N LYS A 235 17.05 8.49 -16.14
CA LYS A 235 16.84 9.89 -16.56
C LYS A 235 15.39 10.33 -16.34
N TRP A 236 14.43 9.51 -16.74
CA TRP A 236 13.01 9.82 -16.58
C TRP A 236 12.59 9.76 -15.12
N LEU A 237 13.13 8.84 -14.33
CA LEU A 237 12.86 8.77 -12.90
C LEU A 237 13.35 10.01 -12.16
N LYS A 238 14.58 10.48 -12.44
CA LYS A 238 15.08 11.75 -11.88
C LYS A 238 14.20 12.94 -12.27
N ARG A 239 13.73 12.98 -13.52
CA ARG A 239 12.80 14.02 -13.99
C ARG A 239 11.47 13.97 -13.25
N LEU A 240 10.92 12.78 -13.02
CA LEU A 240 9.70 12.58 -12.23
C LEU A 240 9.88 13.13 -10.82
N ILE A 241 10.95 12.72 -10.13
CA ILE A 241 11.22 13.15 -8.74
C ILE A 241 11.40 14.67 -8.69
N ALA A 242 12.17 15.26 -9.60
CA ALA A 242 12.34 16.71 -9.67
C ALA A 242 11.00 17.44 -9.85
N GLN A 243 10.14 16.96 -10.75
CA GLN A 243 8.83 17.58 -10.99
C GLN A 243 7.87 17.37 -9.82
N PHE A 244 7.93 16.22 -9.15
CA PHE A 244 7.17 15.96 -7.93
C PHE A 244 7.56 16.92 -6.80
N THR A 245 8.86 17.12 -6.56
CA THR A 245 9.35 18.13 -5.60
C THR A 245 8.90 19.54 -5.97
N LEU A 246 9.02 19.94 -7.25
CA LEU A 246 8.55 21.26 -7.71
C LEU A 246 7.04 21.44 -7.56
N SER A 247 6.28 20.34 -7.55
CA SER A 247 4.83 20.35 -7.35
C SER A 247 4.44 20.40 -5.86
N GLY A 248 5.41 20.38 -4.94
CA GLY A 248 5.21 20.44 -3.50
C GLY A 248 5.25 19.09 -2.79
N GLY A 249 5.71 18.01 -3.44
CA GLY A 249 5.80 16.70 -2.77
C GLY A 249 6.72 16.70 -1.54
N ASP A 250 6.33 15.97 -0.48
CA ASP A 250 7.02 15.98 0.82
C ASP A 250 8.01 14.82 0.98
N ALA A 251 7.64 13.65 0.47
CA ALA A 251 8.36 12.42 0.67
C ALA A 251 8.30 11.49 -0.55
N MET A 252 9.13 10.46 -0.56
CA MET A 252 9.03 9.38 -1.54
C MET A 252 9.26 8.03 -0.89
N GLU A 253 8.66 6.99 -1.44
CA GLU A 253 8.96 5.63 -1.00
C GLU A 253 10.38 5.23 -1.40
N VAL A 254 11.16 4.88 -0.39
CA VAL A 254 12.54 4.41 -0.55
C VAL A 254 12.63 2.91 -0.27
N ALA A 255 11.75 2.37 0.57
CA ALA A 255 11.76 0.96 0.96
C ALA A 255 10.43 0.27 0.66
N GLN A 256 10.52 -0.82 -0.11
CA GLN A 256 9.39 -1.70 -0.45
C GLN A 256 9.75 -3.18 -0.24
N CYS A 257 8.74 -4.05 -0.20
CA CYS A 257 8.95 -5.49 -0.27
C CYS A 257 9.69 -5.86 -1.57
N GLN A 258 10.56 -6.87 -1.50
CA GLN A 258 11.33 -7.38 -2.64
C GLN A 258 12.18 -6.36 -3.41
N GLN A 259 12.63 -5.31 -2.73
CA GLN A 259 13.53 -4.35 -3.36
C GLN A 259 14.97 -4.85 -3.38
N PRO A 260 15.67 -4.77 -4.54
CA PRO A 260 17.12 -4.93 -4.59
C PRO A 260 17.84 -3.89 -3.71
N PRO A 261 18.91 -4.27 -2.96
CA PRO A 261 19.62 -3.33 -2.08
C PRO A 261 20.17 -2.09 -2.80
N ASN A 262 20.65 -2.24 -4.04
CA ASN A 262 21.18 -1.15 -4.85
C ASN A 262 20.09 -0.13 -5.24
N GLU A 263 18.88 -0.61 -5.56
CA GLU A 263 17.74 0.26 -5.86
C GLU A 263 17.36 1.08 -4.63
N ARG A 264 17.29 0.45 -3.45
CA ARG A 264 17.02 1.14 -2.18
C ARG A 264 18.03 2.25 -1.89
N SER A 265 19.32 1.93 -2.00
CA SER A 265 20.39 2.92 -1.81
C SER A 265 20.31 4.06 -2.82
N GLN A 266 19.95 3.77 -4.07
CA GLN A 266 19.80 4.78 -5.11
C GLN A 266 18.59 5.71 -4.85
N LEU A 267 17.43 5.16 -4.48
CA LEU A 267 16.25 5.96 -4.12
C LEU A 267 16.52 6.85 -2.89
N ALA A 268 17.31 6.36 -1.93
CA ALA A 268 17.74 7.17 -0.79
C ALA A 268 18.64 8.35 -1.17
N VAL A 269 19.52 8.16 -2.16
CA VAL A 269 20.31 9.27 -2.74
C VAL A 269 19.37 10.28 -3.37
N TYR A 270 18.39 9.84 -4.17
CA TYR A 270 17.44 10.77 -4.81
C TYR A 270 16.57 11.51 -3.79
N ALA A 271 16.11 10.84 -2.73
CA ALA A 271 15.37 11.50 -1.66
C ALA A 271 16.19 12.64 -1.04
N ARG A 272 17.48 12.41 -0.73
CA ARG A 272 18.38 13.45 -0.21
C ARG A 272 18.63 14.58 -1.21
N ASP A 273 18.96 14.24 -2.45
CA ASP A 273 19.30 15.23 -3.49
C ASP A 273 18.13 16.20 -3.75
N HIS A 274 16.89 15.74 -3.51
CA HIS A 274 15.67 16.51 -3.69
C HIS A 274 15.02 16.98 -2.37
N ASN A 275 15.69 16.82 -1.23
CA ASN A 275 15.18 17.15 0.11
C ASN A 275 13.80 16.53 0.43
N LEU A 276 13.52 15.33 -0.08
CA LEU A 276 12.32 14.56 0.23
C LEU A 276 12.58 13.66 1.45
N ALA A 277 11.59 13.53 2.32
CA ALA A 277 11.63 12.51 3.36
C ALA A 277 11.47 11.11 2.74
N ALA A 278 11.89 10.09 3.47
CA ALA A 278 11.80 8.71 3.04
C ALA A 278 10.61 8.01 3.71
N SER A 279 9.73 7.45 2.89
CA SER A 279 8.64 6.58 3.31
C SER A 279 8.96 5.10 3.01
N GLN A 280 8.18 4.21 3.61
CA GLN A 280 8.24 2.77 3.36
C GLN A 280 6.85 2.14 3.41
N GLY A 281 6.64 1.10 2.60
CA GLY A 281 5.37 0.39 2.57
C GLY A 281 5.47 -0.93 1.81
N SER A 282 4.63 -1.88 2.18
CA SER A 282 4.62 -3.22 1.57
C SER A 282 3.93 -3.24 0.20
N ASP A 283 3.01 -2.30 -0.03
CA ASP A 283 2.07 -2.31 -1.15
C ASP A 283 1.23 -3.62 -1.14
N PHE A 284 0.83 -4.02 0.07
CA PHE A 284 0.14 -5.29 0.32
C PHE A 284 -1.29 -5.25 -0.22
N HIS A 285 -1.62 -6.22 -1.07
CA HIS A 285 -2.98 -6.44 -1.57
C HIS A 285 -3.53 -7.80 -1.13
N GLN A 286 -2.67 -8.79 -0.91
CA GLN A 286 -3.06 -10.15 -0.54
C GLN A 286 -1.87 -10.90 0.05
N PRO A 287 -2.13 -11.93 0.89
CA PRO A 287 -1.11 -12.86 1.32
C PRO A 287 -0.39 -13.49 0.13
N CYS A 288 0.92 -13.34 0.03
CA CYS A 288 1.73 -14.08 -0.93
C CYS A 288 3.15 -14.30 -0.39
N PRO A 289 3.93 -15.24 -0.96
CA PRO A 289 5.27 -15.56 -0.46
C PRO A 289 6.27 -14.40 -0.48
N TRP A 290 6.01 -13.37 -1.28
CA TRP A 290 6.95 -12.30 -1.58
C TRP A 290 6.63 -10.93 -0.99
N ILE A 291 5.35 -10.56 -0.89
CA ILE A 291 4.87 -9.33 -0.29
C ILE A 291 4.08 -9.68 0.97
N GLU A 292 4.42 -9.03 2.07
CA GLU A 292 3.76 -9.21 3.35
C GLU A 292 3.90 -7.92 4.16
N LEU A 293 2.91 -7.65 5.03
CA LEU A 293 2.93 -6.48 5.91
C LEU A 293 4.22 -6.42 6.73
N GLY A 294 4.89 -5.27 6.73
CA GLY A 294 6.13 -5.03 7.48
C GLY A 294 7.38 -5.75 6.95
N ARG A 295 7.28 -6.62 5.94
CA ARG A 295 8.39 -7.48 5.51
C ARG A 295 9.49 -6.69 4.79
N LYS A 296 10.70 -6.71 5.37
CA LYS A 296 11.92 -6.05 4.83
C LYS A 296 11.74 -4.53 4.61
N LEU A 297 10.84 -3.91 5.38
CA LEU A 297 10.65 -2.47 5.40
C LEU A 297 11.64 -1.84 6.38
N TRP A 298 12.72 -1.28 5.83
CA TRP A 298 13.69 -0.50 6.59
C TRP A 298 14.27 0.59 5.70
N LEU A 299 14.41 1.78 6.27
CA LEU A 299 15.04 2.91 5.60
C LEU A 299 16.58 2.82 5.72
N PRO A 300 17.33 3.09 4.65
CA PRO A 300 18.79 3.14 4.71
C PRO A 300 19.26 4.36 5.52
N GLY A 301 20.49 4.30 6.04
CA GLY A 301 21.07 5.42 6.81
C GLY A 301 21.15 6.73 6.00
N GLY A 302 21.02 7.85 6.71
CA GLY A 302 21.19 9.20 6.16
C GLY A 302 19.97 9.73 5.39
N VAL A 303 18.81 9.10 5.46
CA VAL A 303 17.54 9.72 5.04
C VAL A 303 16.74 10.14 6.27
N GLU A 304 15.94 11.18 6.14
CA GLU A 304 14.97 11.57 7.17
C GLU A 304 13.68 10.78 6.96
N PRO A 305 13.23 9.98 7.94
CA PRO A 305 11.95 9.27 7.82
C PRO A 305 10.75 10.23 7.75
N VAL A 306 9.75 9.90 6.94
CA VAL A 306 8.54 10.72 6.78
C VAL A 306 7.82 10.95 8.11
N TRP A 307 7.82 9.96 9.00
CA TRP A 307 7.20 10.06 10.32
C TRP A 307 7.98 10.94 11.31
N THR A 308 9.27 11.16 11.09
CA THR A 308 10.05 12.15 11.86
C THR A 308 9.73 13.57 11.39
N ARG A 309 9.64 13.78 10.07
CA ARG A 309 9.35 15.09 9.48
C ARG A 309 7.90 15.52 9.69
N HIS A 310 6.97 14.56 9.70
CA HIS A 310 5.54 14.77 9.85
C HIS A 310 5.02 14.06 11.10
N PRO A 311 5.27 14.58 12.32
CA PRO A 311 4.92 13.89 13.58
C PRO A 311 3.42 13.74 13.82
N HIS A 312 2.55 14.23 12.95
CA HIS A 312 1.12 13.98 13.03
C HIS A 312 0.72 12.58 12.49
N ILE A 313 1.61 11.89 11.76
CA ILE A 313 1.37 10.51 11.29
C ILE A 313 1.95 9.45 12.25
N THR A 314 2.59 9.88 13.34
CA THR A 314 3.06 8.97 14.39
C THR A 314 1.99 8.82 15.46
N PRO A 315 1.97 7.68 16.19
CA PRO A 315 1.21 7.59 17.41
C PRO A 315 1.68 8.71 18.35
N GLN A 316 0.75 9.55 18.80
CA GLN A 316 1.04 10.46 19.90
C GLN A 316 1.34 9.58 21.11
N LEU A 317 2.52 9.75 21.71
CA LEU A 317 2.79 9.18 23.02
C LEU A 317 1.75 9.79 23.95
N VAL A 318 0.72 9.03 24.30
CA VAL A 318 -0.12 9.39 25.44
C VAL A 318 0.84 9.41 26.62
N ASP A 319 0.96 10.57 27.27
CA ASP A 319 1.78 10.76 28.46
C ASP A 319 1.48 9.61 29.43
N MET A 320 2.37 8.63 29.52
CA MET A 320 2.35 7.58 30.54
C MET A 320 2.91 8.16 31.85
N ALA A 321 2.42 9.35 32.20
CA ALA A 321 2.76 10.11 33.39
C ALA A 321 1.47 10.37 34.19
N GLN A 322 0.93 9.30 34.77
CA GLN A 322 0.21 9.35 36.04
C GLN A 322 0.68 8.19 36.92
#